data_AF-A0A139D893-F1
#
_entry.id   AF-A0A139D893-F1
#
_cell.length_a   1.000
_cell.length_b   1.000
_cell.length_c   1.000
_cell.angle_alpha   90.00
_cell.angle_beta   90.00
_cell.angle_gamma   90.00
#
_symmetry.space_group_name_H-M   'P 1'
#
loop_
_entity.id
_entity.type
_entity.pdbx_description
1 polymer ?
#
loop_
_entity_poly.entity_id
_entity_poly.type
_entity_poly.pdbx_seq_one_letter_code
_entity_poly.pdbx_strand_id
1 'polypeptide(L)'
;HSKRYTMLSEGLFKKNRSDREVIVFDVRKTPTAKMADQFIRVEPGKDFELLMALRLIIQGKKPETEAGKVAGLELAEIEAAAEKLKNARYGSIFYGMGLTMTGAKYMNTWAAMSLIRDLNNDHQRRFVMMPMRGHGNVAGSEITMAWQTGYPFAVNFSKAYPRYNPGEYTAVDLLANKEVDAAFIIASDPAGNLPKKAAAHLKDIPTIILDPHWNFTSDFADVVIPSALKGITASGTVYRMDHVPLHLRSFLEDEWPDDAAAVAQIGELIENA
;
A
#
# COMPACT_ATOMS: atom_id res chain seq x y z
N HIS A 1 14.95 2.51 5.45
CA HIS A 1 14.66 1.09 5.17
C HIS A 1 15.94 0.27 4.93
N SER A 2 16.75 0.60 3.92
CA SER A 2 17.94 -0.16 3.49
C SER A 2 18.94 -0.49 4.60
N LYS A 3 19.22 0.47 5.50
CA LYS A 3 20.15 0.29 6.61
C LYS A 3 19.64 -0.65 7.71
N ARG A 4 18.33 -0.65 7.97
CA ARG A 4 17.74 -1.28 9.15
C ARG A 4 17.11 -2.65 8.86
N TYR A 5 16.64 -2.88 7.63
CA TYR A 5 15.78 -4.05 7.34
C TYR A 5 16.14 -4.87 6.11
N THR A 6 16.95 -4.36 5.17
CA THR A 6 17.18 -5.04 3.88
C THR A 6 18.64 -5.05 3.45
N MET A 7 19.06 -4.10 2.60
CA MET A 7 20.31 -4.19 1.85
C MET A 7 21.55 -4.22 2.75
N LEU A 8 21.60 -3.36 3.77
CA LEU A 8 22.78 -3.20 4.63
C LEU A 8 22.57 -3.81 6.02
N SER A 9 21.44 -4.46 6.28
CA SER A 9 21.18 -5.10 7.56
C SER A 9 21.79 -6.50 7.61
N GLU A 10 22.39 -6.82 8.75
CA GLU A 10 22.86 -8.17 9.05
C GLU A 10 21.65 -9.11 9.18
N GLY A 11 21.62 -10.18 8.38
CA GLY A 11 20.60 -11.22 8.46
C GLY A 11 21.04 -12.39 9.33
N LEU A 12 20.10 -13.29 9.60
CA LEU A 12 20.40 -14.54 10.29
C LEU A 12 21.40 -15.41 9.50
N PHE A 13 21.13 -15.59 8.19
CA PHE A 13 21.91 -16.46 7.31
C PHE A 13 22.91 -15.72 6.41
N LYS A 14 22.69 -14.43 6.15
CA LYS A 14 23.52 -13.59 5.28
C LYS A 14 23.98 -12.37 6.07
N LYS A 15 25.29 -12.29 6.33
CA LYS A 15 25.86 -11.30 7.24
C LYS A 15 26.29 -10.03 6.51
N ASN A 16 26.76 -10.16 5.27
CA ASN A 16 27.31 -9.05 4.51
C ASN A 16 26.38 -8.62 3.37
N ARG A 17 26.52 -7.35 2.93
CA ARG A 17 25.83 -6.82 1.73
C ARG A 17 26.23 -7.59 0.46
N SER A 18 27.48 -8.03 0.39
CA SER A 18 28.03 -8.82 -0.72
C SER A 18 27.37 -10.19 -0.90
N ASP A 19 26.71 -10.71 0.15
CA ASP A 19 26.09 -12.03 0.09
C ASP A 19 24.65 -11.98 -0.45
N ARG A 20 24.23 -10.81 -0.96
CA ARG A 20 22.87 -10.51 -1.40
C ARG A 20 22.92 -9.93 -2.82
N GLU A 21 22.02 -10.41 -3.66
CA GLU A 21 21.71 -9.78 -4.93
C GLU A 21 20.52 -8.84 -4.76
N VAL A 22 20.67 -7.60 -5.19
CA VAL A 22 19.62 -6.57 -5.19
C VAL A 22 19.31 -6.18 -6.62
N ILE A 23 18.10 -6.48 -7.06
CA ILE A 23 17.58 -6.06 -8.36
C ILE A 23 16.50 -5.01 -8.12
N VAL A 24 16.59 -3.88 -8.82
CA VAL A 24 15.57 -2.82 -8.79
C VAL A 24 14.91 -2.71 -10.16
N PHE A 25 13.59 -2.85 -10.16
CA PHE A 25 12.73 -2.56 -11.30
C PHE A 25 12.07 -1.21 -11.05
N ASP A 26 12.41 -0.21 -11.86
CA ASP A 26 11.82 1.14 -11.76
C ASP A 26 11.98 1.87 -13.10
N VAL A 27 11.04 2.76 -13.41
CA VAL A 27 11.10 3.61 -14.60
C VAL A 27 12.20 4.70 -14.49
N ARG A 28 12.69 4.96 -13.26
CA ARG A 28 13.73 5.96 -12.93
C ARG A 28 14.88 5.34 -12.12
N LYS A 29 16.09 5.88 -12.33
CA LYS A 29 17.26 5.53 -11.52
C LYS A 29 17.24 6.21 -10.15
N THR A 30 16.43 5.67 -9.23
CA THR A 30 16.24 6.16 -7.85
C THR A 30 17.50 5.97 -6.98
N PRO A 31 17.59 6.57 -5.78
CA PRO A 31 18.68 6.29 -4.84
C PRO A 31 18.82 4.79 -4.50
N THR A 32 17.70 4.06 -4.39
CA THR A 32 17.73 2.59 -4.21
C THR A 32 18.31 1.90 -5.44
N ALA A 33 17.94 2.32 -6.66
CA ALA A 33 18.51 1.78 -7.90
C ALA A 33 20.02 2.01 -8.02
N LYS A 34 20.55 3.12 -7.48
CA LYS A 34 21.99 3.38 -7.44
C LYS A 34 22.77 2.44 -6.51
N MET A 35 22.09 1.83 -5.53
CA MET A 35 22.67 0.87 -4.58
C MET A 35 22.46 -0.59 -5.00
N ALA A 36 21.70 -0.82 -6.07
CA ALA A 36 21.34 -2.14 -6.56
C ALA A 36 22.49 -2.75 -7.38
N ASP A 37 22.60 -4.08 -7.36
CA ASP A 37 23.54 -4.83 -8.18
C ASP A 37 23.07 -4.85 -9.65
N GLN A 38 21.76 -4.80 -9.86
CA GLN A 38 21.14 -4.64 -11.17
C GLN A 38 19.98 -3.65 -11.11
N PHE A 39 19.94 -2.74 -12.08
CA PHE A 39 18.81 -1.85 -12.31
C PHE A 39 18.20 -2.18 -13.67
N ILE A 40 16.93 -2.58 -13.66
CA ILE A 40 16.14 -2.91 -14.84
C ILE A 40 15.13 -1.78 -15.05
N ARG A 41 15.30 -1.06 -16.16
CA ARG A 41 14.48 0.12 -16.46
C ARG A 41 13.27 -0.27 -17.30
N VAL A 42 12.19 -0.64 -16.62
CA VAL A 42 10.91 -0.98 -17.26
C VAL A 42 10.31 0.25 -17.95
N GLU A 43 9.67 0.05 -19.09
CA GLU A 43 8.86 1.09 -19.73
C GLU A 43 7.65 1.46 -18.84
N PRO A 44 7.30 2.76 -18.72
CA PRO A 44 6.18 3.18 -17.88
C PRO A 44 4.86 2.46 -18.22
N GLY A 45 4.26 1.85 -17.19
CA GLY A 45 2.97 1.16 -17.32
C GLY A 45 3.06 -0.25 -17.92
N LYS A 46 4.27 -0.77 -18.14
CA LYS A 46 4.52 -2.11 -18.73
C LYS A 46 4.96 -3.18 -17.72
N ASP A 47 4.72 -2.93 -16.44
CA ASP A 47 5.04 -3.89 -15.36
C ASP A 47 4.30 -5.22 -15.53
N PHE A 48 3.05 -5.20 -15.99
CA PHE A 48 2.26 -6.41 -16.22
C PHE A 48 2.90 -7.32 -17.27
N GLU A 49 3.26 -6.77 -18.42
CA GLU A 49 3.90 -7.51 -19.52
C GLU A 49 5.26 -8.09 -19.09
N LEU A 50 6.06 -7.32 -18.36
CA LEU A 50 7.32 -7.81 -17.80
C LEU A 50 7.10 -8.99 -16.84
N LEU A 51 6.15 -8.86 -15.90
CA LEU A 51 5.83 -9.91 -14.94
C LEU A 51 5.34 -11.17 -15.66
N MET A 52 4.51 -11.03 -16.68
CA MET A 52 4.04 -12.17 -17.48
C MET A 52 5.18 -12.84 -18.26
N ALA A 53 6.10 -12.07 -18.84
CA ALA A 53 7.28 -12.62 -19.51
C ALA A 53 8.18 -13.40 -18.53
N LEU A 54 8.47 -12.84 -17.35
CA LEU A 54 9.22 -13.52 -16.30
C LEU A 54 8.55 -14.85 -15.90
N ARG A 55 7.22 -14.84 -15.73
CA ARG A 55 6.45 -16.06 -15.41
C ARG A 55 6.60 -17.13 -16.49
N LEU A 56 6.46 -16.76 -17.76
CA LEU A 56 6.64 -17.70 -18.87
C LEU A 56 8.05 -18.32 -18.85
N ILE A 57 9.09 -17.49 -18.71
CA ILE A 57 10.48 -17.95 -18.67
C ILE A 57 10.74 -18.89 -17.48
N ILE A 58 10.21 -18.55 -16.29
CA ILE A 58 10.35 -19.38 -15.08
C ILE A 58 9.64 -20.73 -15.24
N GLN A 59 8.54 -20.78 -15.99
CA GLN A 59 7.84 -22.02 -16.34
C GLN A 59 8.49 -22.78 -17.52
N GLY A 60 9.65 -22.34 -18.02
CA GLY A 60 10.32 -22.96 -19.16
C GLY A 60 9.64 -22.70 -20.51
N LYS A 61 8.78 -21.68 -20.59
CA LYS A 61 8.11 -21.24 -21.81
C LYS A 61 8.79 -20.00 -22.38
N LYS A 62 8.64 -19.78 -23.68
CA LYS A 62 9.18 -18.60 -24.36
C LYS A 62 8.09 -17.52 -24.49
N PRO A 63 8.34 -16.28 -24.04
CA PRO A 63 7.43 -15.16 -24.30
C PRO A 63 7.37 -14.88 -25.80
N GLU A 64 6.18 -14.55 -26.30
CA GLU A 64 6.06 -13.89 -27.60
C GLU A 64 6.61 -12.46 -27.47
N THR A 65 7.37 -12.02 -28.47
CA THR A 65 8.03 -10.71 -28.45
C THR A 65 7.90 -10.04 -29.80
N GLU A 66 7.74 -8.73 -29.76
CA GLU A 66 7.86 -7.89 -30.95
C GLU A 66 9.29 -7.34 -30.99
N ALA A 67 10.00 -7.56 -32.10
CA ALA A 67 11.40 -7.15 -32.27
C ALA A 67 12.35 -7.64 -31.15
N GLY A 68 12.04 -8.77 -30.50
CA GLY A 68 12.87 -9.33 -29.41
C GLY A 68 12.75 -8.60 -28.08
N LYS A 69 11.75 -7.72 -27.90
CA LYS A 69 11.58 -6.91 -26.68
C LYS A 69 10.25 -7.16 -25.98
N VAL A 70 10.24 -6.92 -24.66
CA VAL A 70 9.03 -6.85 -23.82
C VAL A 70 9.20 -5.73 -22.81
N ALA A 71 8.18 -4.88 -22.63
CA ALA A 71 8.19 -3.79 -21.65
C ALA A 71 9.40 -2.82 -21.79
N GLY A 72 9.84 -2.61 -23.03
CA GLY A 72 11.01 -1.78 -23.36
C GLY A 72 12.38 -2.45 -23.12
N LEU A 73 12.41 -3.71 -22.70
CA LEU A 73 13.64 -4.45 -22.36
C LEU A 73 13.93 -5.53 -23.42
N GLU A 74 15.21 -5.76 -23.69
CA GLU A 74 15.64 -6.89 -24.53
C GLU A 74 15.29 -8.21 -23.84
N LEU A 75 14.84 -9.21 -24.59
CA LEU A 75 14.49 -10.52 -24.04
C LEU A 75 15.64 -11.14 -23.23
N ALA A 76 16.89 -10.97 -23.71
CA ALA A 76 18.09 -11.45 -23.02
C ALA A 76 18.27 -10.84 -21.62
N GLU A 77 17.85 -9.59 -21.41
CA GLU A 77 17.92 -8.93 -20.09
C GLU A 77 16.90 -9.54 -19.13
N ILE A 78 15.70 -9.86 -19.64
CA ILE A 78 14.63 -10.51 -18.87
C ILE A 78 15.01 -11.95 -18.52
N GLU A 79 15.58 -12.69 -19.47
CA GLU A 79 16.10 -14.04 -19.26
C GLU A 79 17.20 -14.05 -18.20
N ALA A 80 18.16 -13.11 -18.25
CA ALA A 80 19.20 -12.98 -17.24
C ALA A 80 18.63 -12.69 -15.84
N ALA A 81 17.61 -11.84 -15.74
CA ALA A 81 16.90 -11.59 -14.48
C ALA A 81 16.18 -12.85 -13.98
N ALA A 82 15.51 -13.59 -14.86
CA ALA A 82 14.83 -14.84 -14.52
C ALA A 82 15.82 -15.92 -14.02
N GLU A 83 17.00 -16.04 -14.62
CA GLU A 83 18.04 -16.95 -14.14
C GLU A 83 18.50 -16.60 -12.72
N LYS A 84 18.70 -15.31 -12.42
CA LYS A 84 19.03 -14.88 -11.05
C LYS A 84 17.92 -15.25 -10.06
N LEU A 85 16.66 -15.06 -10.43
CA LEU A 85 15.52 -15.44 -9.59
C LEU A 85 15.46 -16.97 -9.38
N LYS A 86 15.71 -17.77 -10.43
CA LYS A 86 15.77 -19.24 -10.33
C LYS A 86 16.95 -19.76 -9.50
N ASN A 87 18.06 -19.03 -9.43
CA ASN A 87 19.22 -19.46 -8.65
C ASN A 87 19.16 -19.02 -7.17
N ALA A 88 18.18 -18.20 -6.79
CA ALA A 88 18.01 -17.75 -5.41
C ALA A 88 17.43 -18.86 -4.51
N ARG A 89 18.07 -19.09 -3.35
CA ARG A 89 17.51 -19.95 -2.28
C ARG A 89 16.39 -19.28 -1.53
N TYR A 90 16.54 -17.99 -1.24
CA TYR A 90 15.52 -17.17 -0.58
C TYR A 90 15.43 -15.80 -1.25
N GLY A 91 14.24 -15.42 -1.72
CA GLY A 91 13.96 -14.13 -2.35
C GLY A 91 12.86 -13.37 -1.62
N SER A 92 13.02 -12.05 -1.52
CA SER A 92 12.01 -11.14 -0.97
C SER A 92 11.72 -10.04 -1.97
N ILE A 93 10.48 -9.99 -2.46
CA ILE A 93 10.02 -8.95 -3.39
C ILE A 93 9.29 -7.87 -2.61
N PHE A 94 9.84 -6.66 -2.61
CA PHE A 94 9.18 -5.47 -2.07
C PHE A 94 8.55 -4.68 -3.20
N TYR A 95 7.30 -4.28 -3.06
CA TYR A 95 6.60 -3.48 -4.07
C TYR A 95 5.86 -2.31 -3.44
N GLY A 96 5.66 -1.23 -4.21
CA GLY A 96 4.97 -0.03 -3.76
C GLY A 96 3.98 0.50 -4.79
N MET A 97 3.66 1.79 -4.69
CA MET A 97 2.66 2.45 -5.55
C MET A 97 2.99 2.39 -7.04
N GLY A 98 4.27 2.27 -7.40
CA GLY A 98 4.70 2.06 -8.78
C GLY A 98 4.12 0.79 -9.41
N LEU A 99 3.72 -0.19 -8.61
CA LEU A 99 3.03 -1.40 -9.06
C LEU A 99 1.51 -1.30 -8.88
N THR A 100 1.03 -0.68 -7.79
CA THR A 100 -0.40 -0.69 -7.44
C THR A 100 -1.23 0.36 -8.17
N MET A 101 -0.61 1.46 -8.64
CA MET A 101 -1.32 2.63 -9.19
C MET A 101 -1.08 2.88 -10.68
N THR A 102 -0.24 2.08 -11.34
CA THR A 102 0.16 2.27 -12.75
C THR A 102 -0.45 1.21 -13.66
N GLY A 103 -0.60 1.51 -14.96
CA GLY A 103 -0.98 0.53 -15.99
C GLY A 103 -2.21 -0.30 -15.59
N ALA A 104 -2.02 -1.61 -15.47
CA ALA A 104 -3.08 -2.57 -15.16
C ALA A 104 -3.49 -2.65 -13.66
N LYS A 105 -2.94 -1.78 -12.80
CA LYS A 105 -3.29 -1.61 -11.38
C LYS A 105 -3.25 -2.94 -10.59
N TYR A 106 -4.39 -3.44 -10.13
CA TYR A 106 -4.47 -4.68 -9.34
C TYR A 106 -4.05 -5.93 -10.14
N MET A 107 -4.09 -5.88 -11.47
CA MET A 107 -3.57 -6.99 -12.29
C MET A 107 -2.05 -7.08 -12.23
N ASN A 108 -1.34 -5.98 -11.98
CA ASN A 108 0.10 -5.99 -11.74
C ASN A 108 0.42 -6.76 -10.46
N THR A 109 -0.30 -6.49 -9.37
CA THR A 109 -0.09 -7.20 -8.10
C THR A 109 -0.49 -8.66 -8.20
N TRP A 110 -1.57 -8.99 -8.91
CA TRP A 110 -1.93 -10.37 -9.24
C TRP A 110 -0.83 -11.10 -10.01
N ALA A 111 -0.26 -10.46 -11.04
CA ALA A 111 0.83 -11.05 -11.83
C ALA A 111 2.08 -11.28 -10.97
N ALA A 112 2.42 -10.33 -10.10
CA ALA A 112 3.56 -10.45 -9.20
C ALA A 112 3.36 -11.54 -8.13
N MET A 113 2.16 -11.67 -7.55
CA MET A 113 1.83 -12.77 -6.64
C MET A 113 1.86 -14.12 -7.36
N SER A 114 1.45 -14.16 -8.62
CA SER A 114 1.51 -15.37 -9.44
C SER A 114 2.95 -15.75 -9.79
N LEU A 115 3.81 -14.78 -10.06
CA LEU A 115 5.26 -14.97 -10.22
C LEU A 115 5.90 -15.57 -8.96
N ILE A 116 5.53 -15.06 -7.78
CA ILE A 116 5.97 -15.64 -6.50
C ILE A 116 5.53 -17.10 -6.37
N ARG A 117 4.30 -17.43 -6.77
CA ARG A 117 3.82 -18.81 -6.79
C ARG A 117 4.65 -19.68 -7.74
N ASP A 118 4.88 -19.21 -8.96
CA ASP A 118 5.67 -19.92 -9.97
C ASP A 118 7.10 -20.21 -9.48
N LEU A 119 7.73 -19.24 -8.81
CA LEU A 119 9.07 -19.40 -8.21
C LEU A 119 9.11 -20.41 -7.05
N ASN A 120 8.04 -20.49 -6.26
CA ASN A 120 7.93 -21.42 -5.13
C ASN A 120 7.54 -22.85 -5.54
N ASN A 121 7.26 -23.13 -6.83
CA ASN A 121 7.00 -24.50 -7.28
C ASN A 121 8.25 -25.40 -7.23
N ASP A 122 9.45 -24.79 -7.19
CA ASP A 122 10.70 -25.51 -6.96
C ASP A 122 11.03 -25.53 -5.47
N HIS A 123 11.06 -26.73 -4.87
CA HIS A 123 11.33 -26.93 -3.45
C HIS A 123 12.69 -26.41 -2.97
N GLN A 124 13.63 -26.15 -3.88
CA GLN A 124 14.94 -25.57 -3.52
C GLN A 124 14.91 -24.05 -3.31
N ARG A 125 13.74 -23.41 -3.50
CA ARG A 125 13.56 -21.96 -3.47
C ARG A 125 12.45 -21.58 -2.49
N ARG A 126 12.62 -20.43 -1.85
CA ARG A 126 11.56 -19.78 -1.07
C ARG A 126 11.45 -18.31 -1.45
N PHE A 127 10.29 -17.91 -1.97
CA PHE A 127 10.02 -16.51 -2.29
C PHE A 127 8.88 -15.97 -1.43
N VAL A 128 9.09 -14.78 -0.89
CA VAL A 128 8.08 -13.99 -0.17
C VAL A 128 7.90 -12.64 -0.85
N MET A 129 6.75 -12.03 -0.62
CA MET A 129 6.42 -10.70 -1.13
C MET A 129 5.90 -9.82 0.01
N MET A 130 6.30 -8.56 0.02
CA MET A 130 5.89 -7.60 1.03
C MET A 130 5.42 -6.28 0.38
N PRO A 131 4.15 -5.88 0.56
CA PRO A 131 3.71 -4.54 0.17
C PRO A 131 4.35 -3.50 1.07
N MET A 132 5.00 -2.51 0.46
CA MET A 132 5.52 -1.33 1.15
C MET A 132 4.37 -0.35 1.42
N ARG A 133 3.66 -0.59 2.52
CA ARG A 133 2.54 0.27 2.98
C ARG A 133 3.04 1.67 3.36
N GLY A 134 2.21 2.68 3.13
CA GLY A 134 2.55 4.09 3.31
C GLY A 134 2.53 4.55 4.77
N HIS A 135 1.33 4.79 5.32
CA HIS A 135 1.17 5.28 6.69
C HIS A 135 1.39 4.18 7.74
N GLY A 136 1.74 4.61 8.95
CA GLY A 136 2.17 3.73 10.05
C GLY A 136 1.14 2.70 10.52
N ASN A 137 -0.16 2.91 10.23
CA ASN A 137 -1.23 2.00 10.65
C ASN A 137 -2.26 1.67 9.55
N VAL A 138 -1.90 1.77 8.27
CA VAL A 138 -2.82 1.37 7.17
C VAL A 138 -3.22 -0.11 7.33
N ALA A 139 -2.25 -0.97 7.67
CA ALA A 139 -2.51 -2.37 7.91
C ALA A 139 -3.48 -2.58 9.08
N GLY A 140 -3.40 -1.77 10.13
CA GLY A 140 -4.32 -1.88 11.28
C GLY A 140 -5.75 -1.52 10.90
N SER A 141 -5.94 -0.44 10.13
CA SER A 141 -7.27 -0.08 9.62
C SER A 141 -7.87 -1.22 8.77
N GLU A 142 -7.09 -1.80 7.85
CA GLU A 142 -7.54 -2.93 7.03
C GLU A 142 -7.88 -4.18 7.86
N ILE A 143 -7.03 -4.52 8.85
CA ILE A 143 -7.25 -5.66 9.76
C ILE A 143 -8.50 -5.43 10.61
N THR A 144 -8.65 -4.24 11.18
CA THR A 144 -9.79 -3.87 12.03
C THR A 144 -11.10 -3.76 11.24
N MET A 145 -11.07 -3.37 9.97
CA MET A 145 -12.27 -3.46 9.13
C MET A 145 -12.59 -4.91 8.80
N ALA A 146 -11.58 -5.71 8.44
CA ALA A 146 -11.77 -7.10 8.03
C ALA A 146 -12.33 -7.98 9.15
N TRP A 147 -11.83 -7.87 10.39
CA TRP A 147 -12.34 -8.72 11.50
C TRP A 147 -13.75 -8.32 12.00
N GLN A 148 -14.21 -7.08 11.74
CA GLN A 148 -15.50 -6.56 12.19
C GLN A 148 -16.57 -6.81 11.14
N THR A 149 -16.19 -6.69 9.86
CA THR A 149 -17.14 -6.61 8.74
C THR A 149 -17.00 -7.76 7.74
N GLY A 150 -15.90 -8.51 7.80
CA GLY A 150 -15.50 -9.48 6.77
C GLY A 150 -14.72 -8.86 5.60
N TYR A 151 -14.56 -7.53 5.54
CA TYR A 151 -13.98 -6.83 4.39
C TYR A 151 -12.95 -5.75 4.80
N PRO A 152 -11.87 -5.54 4.04
CA PRO A 152 -10.74 -4.71 4.48
C PRO A 152 -10.91 -3.19 4.28
N PHE A 153 -11.75 -2.74 3.36
CA PHE A 153 -12.02 -1.31 3.07
C PHE A 153 -13.27 -1.21 2.18
N ALA A 154 -13.70 0.01 1.78
CA ALA A 154 -14.83 0.21 0.86
C ALA A 154 -16.10 -0.57 1.26
N VAL A 155 -16.44 -0.48 2.55
CA VAL A 155 -17.58 -1.18 3.16
C VAL A 155 -18.75 -0.21 3.27
N ASN A 156 -19.91 -0.61 2.73
CA ASN A 156 -21.15 0.14 2.75
C ASN A 156 -22.15 -0.52 3.70
N PHE A 157 -22.68 0.25 4.66
CA PHE A 157 -23.64 -0.20 5.67
C PHE A 157 -25.08 0.29 5.45
N SER A 158 -25.40 0.90 4.30
CA SER A 158 -26.71 1.55 4.07
C SER A 158 -27.91 0.60 4.09
N LYS A 159 -27.68 -0.73 4.10
CA LYS A 159 -28.72 -1.76 4.25
C LYS A 159 -28.70 -2.46 5.62
N ALA A 160 -28.03 -1.87 6.61
CA ALA A 160 -27.80 -2.45 7.95
C ALA A 160 -26.97 -3.75 7.98
N TYR A 161 -26.30 -4.09 6.88
CA TYR A 161 -25.31 -5.17 6.80
C TYR A 161 -24.15 -4.75 5.89
N PRO A 162 -22.93 -5.28 6.09
CA PRO A 162 -21.75 -4.87 5.33
C PRO A 162 -21.84 -5.35 3.88
N ARG A 163 -21.66 -4.42 2.94
CA ARG A 163 -21.49 -4.69 1.51
C ARG A 163 -20.13 -4.18 1.06
N TYR A 164 -19.45 -4.94 0.22
CA TYR A 164 -18.08 -4.64 -0.22
C TYR A 164 -17.98 -4.63 -1.73
N ASN A 165 -17.60 -3.48 -2.28
CA ASN A 165 -17.36 -3.34 -3.71
C ASN A 165 -16.40 -2.18 -4.01
N PRO A 166 -15.07 -2.43 -4.04
CA PRO A 166 -14.10 -1.44 -4.52
C PRO A 166 -14.38 -1.06 -5.98
N GLY A 167 -14.44 0.24 -6.27
CA GLY A 167 -14.93 0.79 -7.55
C GLY A 167 -16.34 1.37 -7.45
N GLU A 168 -17.12 0.97 -6.43
CA GLU A 168 -18.43 1.54 -6.12
C GLU A 168 -18.39 2.29 -4.76
N TYR A 169 -17.84 1.65 -3.72
CA TYR A 169 -17.86 2.17 -2.34
C TYR A 169 -16.53 2.74 -1.85
N THR A 170 -15.58 3.05 -2.75
CA THR A 170 -14.36 3.74 -2.32
C THR A 170 -14.62 5.24 -2.17
N ALA A 171 -13.90 5.90 -1.26
CA ALA A 171 -14.04 7.34 -1.07
C ALA A 171 -13.80 8.12 -2.38
N VAL A 172 -12.87 7.68 -3.24
CA VAL A 172 -12.59 8.33 -4.52
C VAL A 172 -13.80 8.23 -5.46
N ASP A 173 -14.39 7.05 -5.57
CA ASP A 173 -15.52 6.81 -6.48
C ASP A 173 -16.76 7.60 -6.03
N LEU A 174 -17.12 7.47 -4.74
CA LEU A 174 -18.26 8.14 -4.14
C LEU A 174 -18.18 9.67 -4.25
N LEU A 175 -17.01 10.25 -3.94
CA LEU A 175 -16.80 11.70 -4.04
C LEU A 175 -16.76 12.16 -5.50
N ALA A 176 -16.06 11.43 -6.38
CA ALA A 176 -15.93 11.81 -7.79
C ALA A 176 -17.26 11.73 -8.55
N ASN A 177 -18.18 10.87 -8.12
CA ASN A 177 -19.52 10.72 -8.69
C ASN A 177 -20.57 11.57 -7.97
N LYS A 178 -20.20 12.27 -6.89
CA LYS A 178 -21.11 13.07 -6.06
C LYS A 178 -22.26 12.24 -5.47
N GLU A 179 -21.96 11.02 -5.05
CA GLU A 179 -22.94 10.07 -4.49
C GLU A 179 -23.12 10.22 -2.96
N VAL A 180 -22.24 11.00 -2.32
CA VAL A 180 -22.31 11.31 -0.89
C VAL A 180 -22.68 12.77 -0.66
N ASP A 181 -23.41 13.00 0.42
CA ASP A 181 -23.95 14.28 0.88
C ASP A 181 -23.26 14.82 2.14
N ALA A 182 -22.39 14.05 2.79
CA ALA A 182 -21.53 14.47 3.88
C ALA A 182 -20.24 13.62 3.94
N ALA A 183 -19.20 14.15 4.57
CA ALA A 183 -17.93 13.46 4.78
C ALA A 183 -17.43 13.59 6.23
N PHE A 184 -17.10 12.46 6.85
CA PHE A 184 -16.39 12.43 8.12
C PHE A 184 -14.99 11.84 7.90
N ILE A 185 -13.96 12.64 8.13
CA ILE A 185 -12.58 12.36 7.78
C ILE A 185 -11.77 12.22 9.07
N ILE A 186 -11.09 11.09 9.25
CA ILE A 186 -10.32 10.80 10.46
C ILE A 186 -8.86 10.58 10.09
N ALA A 187 -7.96 11.34 10.69
CA ALA A 187 -6.50 11.24 10.55
C ALA A 187 -6.02 11.15 9.07
N SER A 188 -6.59 11.99 8.20
CA SER A 188 -6.32 11.98 6.77
C SER A 188 -6.53 13.36 6.13
N ASP A 189 -5.82 13.60 5.02
CA ASP A 189 -5.93 14.83 4.23
C ASP A 189 -6.34 14.53 2.77
N PRO A 190 -7.62 14.19 2.52
CA PRO A 190 -8.08 13.88 1.17
C PRO A 190 -8.01 15.07 0.21
N ALA A 191 -8.07 16.31 0.70
CA ALA A 191 -7.90 17.49 -0.16
C ALA A 191 -6.51 17.56 -0.80
N GLY A 192 -5.46 17.21 -0.04
CA GLY A 192 -4.09 17.16 -0.53
C GLY A 192 -3.72 15.89 -1.32
N ASN A 193 -4.46 14.79 -1.13
CA ASN A 193 -4.02 13.46 -1.58
C ASN A 193 -4.97 12.74 -2.56
N LEU A 194 -6.24 13.14 -2.69
CA LEU A 194 -7.17 12.53 -3.64
C LEU A 194 -7.10 13.20 -5.02
N PRO A 195 -7.56 12.52 -6.10
CA PRO A 195 -7.71 13.14 -7.40
C PRO A 195 -8.58 14.40 -7.33
N LYS A 196 -8.22 15.45 -8.08
CA LYS A 196 -8.89 16.75 -8.07
C LYS A 196 -10.42 16.66 -8.17
N LYS A 197 -10.94 15.75 -8.99
CA LYS A 197 -12.39 15.55 -9.16
C LYS A 197 -13.07 15.11 -7.85
N ALA A 198 -12.46 14.19 -7.11
CA ALA A 198 -12.97 13.71 -5.82
C ALA A 198 -12.81 14.78 -4.74
N ALA A 199 -11.60 15.37 -4.63
CA ALA A 199 -11.31 16.39 -3.62
C ALA A 199 -12.19 17.66 -3.76
N ALA A 200 -12.58 18.03 -4.98
CA ALA A 200 -13.43 19.20 -5.21
C ALA A 200 -14.82 19.07 -4.58
N HIS A 201 -15.40 17.86 -4.58
CA HIS A 201 -16.75 17.64 -4.04
C HIS A 201 -16.81 17.82 -2.52
N LEU A 202 -15.69 17.64 -1.79
CA LEU A 202 -15.63 17.89 -0.35
C LEU A 202 -15.98 19.35 0.03
N LYS A 203 -15.76 20.31 -0.88
CA LYS A 203 -16.13 21.72 -0.64
C LYS A 203 -17.61 22.00 -0.87
N ASP A 204 -18.31 21.08 -1.53
CA ASP A 204 -19.73 21.21 -1.88
C ASP A 204 -20.65 20.52 -0.84
N ILE A 205 -20.08 19.80 0.14
CA ILE A 205 -20.83 19.01 1.13
C ILE A 205 -20.30 19.27 2.55
N PRO A 206 -21.15 19.12 3.60
CA PRO A 206 -20.73 19.11 4.98
C PRO A 206 -19.54 18.18 5.23
N THR A 207 -18.43 18.76 5.67
CA THR A 207 -17.17 18.06 5.90
C THR A 207 -16.72 18.26 7.35
N ILE A 208 -16.62 17.14 8.07
CA ILE A 208 -16.11 17.08 9.44
C ILE A 208 -14.74 16.41 9.39
N ILE A 209 -13.75 16.98 10.07
CA ILE A 209 -12.43 16.39 10.21
C ILE A 209 -12.06 16.19 11.68
N LEU A 210 -11.57 14.99 12.01
CA LEU A 210 -10.97 14.61 13.28
C LEU A 210 -9.48 14.33 13.03
N ASP A 211 -8.62 15.27 13.39
CA ASP A 211 -7.18 15.18 13.11
C ASP A 211 -6.35 15.91 14.17
N PRO A 212 -5.18 15.37 14.58
CA PRO A 212 -4.26 16.08 15.47
C PRO A 212 -3.51 17.25 14.80
N HIS A 213 -3.51 17.36 13.47
CA HIS A 213 -2.81 18.40 12.74
C HIS A 213 -3.72 19.18 11.78
N TRP A 214 -3.43 20.47 11.65
CA TRP A 214 -4.01 21.29 10.60
C TRP A 214 -3.47 20.88 9.22
N ASN A 215 -4.35 20.59 8.27
CA ASN A 215 -4.02 20.17 6.90
C ASN A 215 -4.92 20.85 5.84
N PHE A 216 -4.72 20.55 4.55
CA PHE A 216 -5.48 21.20 3.47
C PHE A 216 -6.98 20.93 3.52
N THR A 217 -7.39 19.81 4.11
CA THR A 217 -8.80 19.49 4.34
C THR A 217 -9.35 20.32 5.50
N SER A 218 -8.56 20.57 6.55
CA SER A 218 -8.94 21.47 7.66
C SER A 218 -9.26 22.90 7.20
N ASP A 219 -8.58 23.41 6.16
CA ASP A 219 -8.75 24.78 5.66
C ASP A 219 -10.18 25.14 5.24
N PHE A 220 -11.00 24.14 4.89
CA PHE A 220 -12.37 24.36 4.42
C PHE A 220 -13.41 23.46 5.09
N ALA A 221 -13.00 22.61 6.05
CA ALA A 221 -13.94 21.76 6.79
C ALA A 221 -14.93 22.64 7.58
N ASP A 222 -16.20 22.25 7.62
CA ASP A 222 -17.23 22.93 8.40
C ASP A 222 -17.01 22.75 9.90
N VAL A 223 -16.46 21.59 10.30
CA VAL A 223 -16.12 21.28 11.69
C VAL A 223 -14.74 20.64 11.74
N VAL A 224 -13.87 21.22 12.55
CA VAL A 224 -12.55 20.66 12.90
C VAL A 224 -12.59 20.22 14.36
N ILE A 225 -12.39 18.93 14.59
CA ILE A 225 -12.29 18.32 15.92
C ILE A 225 -10.81 17.96 16.13
N PRO A 226 -10.07 18.70 16.96
CA PRO A 226 -8.70 18.31 17.31
C PRO A 226 -8.70 17.00 18.09
N SER A 227 -7.70 16.14 17.85
CA SER A 227 -7.54 14.89 18.58
C SER A 227 -6.12 14.69 19.11
N ALA A 228 -6.00 13.82 20.11
CA ALA A 228 -4.72 13.48 20.71
C ALA A 228 -3.83 12.66 19.77
N LEU A 229 -2.52 12.91 19.84
CA LEU A 229 -1.51 12.24 19.01
C LEU A 229 -1.23 10.81 19.47
N LYS A 230 -1.56 9.84 18.62
CA LYS A 230 -1.26 8.42 18.87
C LYS A 230 0.25 8.17 19.03
N GLY A 231 0.59 7.55 20.15
CA GLY A 231 1.96 7.24 20.56
C GLY A 231 2.75 8.41 21.13
N ILE A 232 2.10 9.54 21.43
CA ILE A 232 2.69 10.67 22.16
C ILE A 232 1.79 11.02 23.35
N THR A 233 0.58 11.50 23.07
CA THR A 233 -0.40 11.89 24.08
C THR A 233 -1.58 10.92 24.21
N ALA A 234 -1.77 10.05 23.22
CA ALA A 234 -2.73 8.94 23.25
C ALA A 234 -2.06 7.58 23.08
N SER A 235 -2.57 6.55 23.76
CA SER A 235 -2.13 5.16 23.56
C SER A 235 -2.90 4.50 22.40
N GLY A 236 -2.39 3.39 21.88
CA GLY A 236 -3.10 2.64 20.85
C GLY A 236 -2.30 1.51 20.23
N THR A 237 -2.95 0.67 19.44
CA THR A 237 -2.28 -0.41 18.72
C THR A 237 -2.14 -0.03 17.26
N VAL A 238 -0.92 -0.15 16.74
CA VAL A 238 -0.64 -0.01 15.31
C VAL A 238 -0.06 -1.30 14.75
N TYR A 239 -0.33 -1.57 13.48
CA TYR A 239 0.23 -2.72 12.77
C TYR A 239 1.27 -2.25 11.77
N ARG A 240 2.48 -2.80 11.88
CA ARG A 240 3.52 -2.62 10.88
C ARG A 240 3.10 -3.25 9.54
N MET A 241 3.77 -2.89 8.45
CA MET A 241 3.49 -3.43 7.11
C MET A 241 3.53 -4.96 6.98
N ASP A 242 4.21 -5.65 7.90
CA ASP A 242 4.28 -7.11 8.01
C ASP A 242 3.29 -7.69 9.05
N HIS A 243 2.29 -6.89 9.43
CA HIS A 243 1.17 -7.26 10.29
C HIS A 243 1.57 -7.57 11.75
N VAL A 244 2.79 -7.19 12.17
CA VAL A 244 3.19 -7.25 13.58
C VAL A 244 2.48 -6.13 14.35
N PRO A 245 1.67 -6.44 15.38
CA PRO A 245 1.06 -5.43 16.23
C PRO A 245 2.10 -4.81 17.17
N LEU A 246 2.06 -3.49 17.29
CA LEU A 246 2.89 -2.69 18.18
C LEU A 246 1.97 -1.85 19.06
N HIS A 247 2.13 -1.98 20.37
CA HIS A 247 1.40 -1.15 21.32
C HIS A 247 2.16 0.15 21.56
N LEU A 248 1.58 1.26 21.11
CA LEU A 248 2.04 2.61 21.36
C LEU A 248 1.59 3.05 22.75
N ARG A 249 2.49 3.68 23.48
CA ARG A 249 2.22 4.23 24.82
C ARG A 249 2.08 5.74 24.73
N SER A 250 1.15 6.29 25.49
CA SER A 250 1.18 7.70 25.83
C SER A 250 2.29 7.96 26.85
N PHE A 251 3.00 9.07 26.70
CA PHE A 251 4.01 9.56 27.63
C PHE A 251 3.86 11.05 27.96
N LEU A 252 2.84 11.71 27.38
CA LEU A 252 2.42 13.08 27.66
C LEU A 252 0.90 13.14 27.79
N GLU A 253 0.38 14.19 28.40
CA GLU A 253 -1.06 14.44 28.47
C GLU A 253 -1.49 15.37 27.33
N ASP A 254 -2.72 15.20 26.85
CA ASP A 254 -3.38 16.12 25.92
C ASP A 254 -4.67 16.66 26.55
N GLU A 255 -5.08 17.86 26.14
CA GLU A 255 -6.43 18.36 26.42
C GLU A 255 -7.46 17.80 25.44
N TRP A 256 -7.00 17.37 24.26
CA TRP A 256 -7.85 16.83 23.21
C TRP A 256 -8.23 15.37 23.43
N PRO A 257 -9.41 14.94 22.97
CA PRO A 257 -9.85 13.57 23.13
C PRO A 257 -9.05 12.59 22.28
N ASP A 258 -9.01 11.33 22.72
CA ASP A 258 -8.62 10.21 21.88
C ASP A 258 -9.59 10.06 20.70
N ASP A 259 -9.09 9.72 19.50
CA ASP A 259 -9.94 9.53 18.32
C ASP A 259 -11.13 8.59 18.60
N ALA A 260 -10.90 7.48 19.31
CA ALA A 260 -11.95 6.51 19.61
C ALA A 260 -13.01 7.06 20.56
N ALA A 261 -12.60 7.88 21.53
CA ALA A 261 -13.53 8.53 22.46
C ALA A 261 -14.39 9.59 21.74
N ALA A 262 -13.76 10.40 20.88
CA ALA A 262 -14.47 11.39 20.07
C ALA A 262 -15.51 10.72 19.14
N VAL A 263 -15.12 9.67 18.44
CA VAL A 263 -16.03 8.92 17.54
C VAL A 263 -17.16 8.26 18.32
N ALA A 264 -16.89 7.67 19.49
CA ALA A 264 -17.92 7.06 20.33
C ALA A 264 -18.96 8.09 20.79
N GLN A 265 -18.51 9.25 21.27
CA GLN A 265 -19.41 10.32 21.71
C GLN A 265 -20.27 10.86 20.55
N ILE A 266 -19.71 11.01 19.35
CA ILE A 266 -20.49 11.37 18.15
C ILE A 266 -21.54 10.30 17.86
N GLY A 267 -21.19 9.02 17.95
CA GLY A 267 -22.11 7.91 17.77
C GLY A 267 -23.28 7.95 18.76
N GLU A 268 -23.00 8.12 20.04
CA GLU A 268 -24.03 8.26 21.09
C GLU A 268 -24.96 9.46 20.83
N LEU A 269 -24.42 10.59 20.37
CA LEU A 269 -25.25 11.76 20.04
C LEU A 269 -26.17 11.50 18.84
N ILE A 270 -25.72 10.75 17.85
CA ILE A 270 -26.53 10.38 16.68
C ILE A 270 -27.64 9.39 17.06
N GLU A 271 -27.37 8.43 17.93
CA GLU A 271 -28.37 7.45 18.38
C GLU A 271 -29.46 8.06 19.26
N ASN A 272 -29.16 9.18 19.93
CA ASN A 272 -30.09 9.88 20.82
C ASN A 272 -30.81 11.08 20.17
N ALA A 273 -30.54 11.38 18.90
CA ALA A 273 -31.15 12.48 18.13
C ALA A 273 -32.49 12.08 17.50
#